data_AF-A0A3N5FJQ6-F1
#
_entry.id   AF-A0A3N5FJQ6-F1
#
_cell.length_a   1.000
_cell.length_b   1.000
_cell.length_c   1.000
_cell.angle_alpha   90.00
_cell.angle_beta   90.00
_cell.angle_gamma   90.00
#
_symmetry.space_group_name_H-M   'P 1'
#
loop_
_entity.id
_entity.type
_entity.pdbx_description
1 polymer ?
#
loop_
_entity_poly.entity_id
_entity_poly.type
_entity_poly.pdbx_seq_one_letter_code
_entity_poly.pdbx_strand_id
1 'polypeptide(L)'
;VKIWVYNTTGGVVGGGATTITIDADAGGTTLTSLSADINAVANIGASITTDNTIKIDADSGFTFAFSDDTSNALATLGINTFFSGSSAGNIAVNDRIGSDINAITAAMINADGSFAAGDNRNAMAVSDLQYASQSISRWTCDRINGNSEGSITTSLEDYYHSMVGSIGITSAGISNDTSFNEVMVSKLSDIRDGISAVSLDEEMTNLIKFQQAYAAAAKLIGTADEMLDTLLSVK
;
A
#
# COMPACT_ATOMS: atom_id res chain seq x y z
N VAL A 1 -18.67 -24.16 -12.40
CA VAL A 1 -19.16 -24.16 -11.01
C VAL A 1 -20.12 -25.31 -10.81
N LYS A 2 -20.09 -26.00 -9.67
CA LYS A 2 -21.10 -27.02 -9.32
C LYS A 2 -22.07 -26.49 -8.28
N ILE A 3 -23.35 -26.79 -8.45
CA ILE A 3 -24.43 -26.47 -7.51
C ILE A 3 -24.99 -27.77 -6.95
N TRP A 4 -25.04 -27.86 -5.63
CA TRP A 4 -25.65 -28.97 -4.89
C TRP A 4 -26.92 -28.48 -4.23
N VAL A 5 -27.98 -29.29 -4.26
CA VAL A 5 -29.25 -29.01 -3.58
C VAL A 5 -29.45 -30.08 -2.52
N TYR A 6 -29.87 -29.66 -1.32
CA TYR A 6 -30.05 -30.51 -0.16
C TYR A 6 -31.48 -30.38 0.37
N ASN A 7 -32.02 -31.49 0.89
CA ASN A 7 -33.29 -31.49 1.61
C ASN A 7 -33.08 -31.12 3.10
N THR A 8 -34.17 -31.07 3.88
CA THR A 8 -34.14 -30.75 5.32
C THR A 8 -33.30 -31.70 6.18
N THR A 9 -32.95 -32.89 5.67
CA THR A 9 -32.10 -33.86 6.39
C THR A 9 -30.64 -33.79 5.95
N GLY A 10 -30.27 -32.85 5.08
CA GLY A 10 -28.91 -32.71 4.53
C GLY A 10 -28.57 -33.73 3.44
N GLY A 11 -29.55 -34.45 2.90
CA GLY A 11 -29.36 -35.39 1.80
C GLY A 11 -29.37 -34.68 0.44
N VAL A 12 -28.47 -35.09 -0.46
CA VAL A 12 -28.38 -34.55 -1.82
C VAL A 12 -29.63 -34.88 -2.62
N VAL A 13 -30.21 -33.87 -3.25
CA VAL A 13 -31.38 -33.95 -4.14
C VAL A 13 -30.90 -34.04 -5.58
N GLY A 14 -31.55 -34.86 -6.41
CA GLY A 14 -31.22 -34.98 -7.84
C GLY A 14 -30.05 -35.91 -8.16
N GLY A 15 -29.51 -36.64 -7.17
CA GLY A 15 -28.50 -37.68 -7.38
C GLY A 15 -27.06 -37.18 -7.58
N GLY A 16 -26.84 -35.86 -7.61
CA GLY A 16 -25.51 -35.26 -7.73
C GLY A 16 -25.57 -33.75 -7.98
N ALA A 17 -24.40 -33.15 -8.19
CA ALA A 17 -24.30 -31.73 -8.49
C ALA A 17 -24.75 -31.41 -9.92
N THR A 18 -25.35 -30.24 -10.10
CA THR A 18 -25.54 -29.66 -11.44
C THR A 18 -24.36 -28.75 -11.76
N THR A 19 -23.68 -29.01 -12.88
CA THR A 19 -22.57 -28.16 -13.34
C THR A 19 -23.10 -27.01 -14.17
N ILE A 20 -22.82 -25.78 -13.73
CA ILE A 20 -23.02 -24.56 -14.51
C ILE A 20 -21.67 -24.18 -15.14
N THR A 21 -21.66 -24.11 -16.47
CA THR A 21 -20.49 -23.70 -17.25
C THR A 21 -20.49 -22.18 -17.38
N ILE A 22 -19.35 -21.56 -17.08
CA ILE A 22 -19.14 -20.13 -17.25
C ILE A 22 -18.17 -19.94 -18.41
N ASP A 23 -18.65 -19.25 -19.45
CA ASP A 23 -17.87 -18.86 -20.60
C ASP A 23 -17.48 -17.38 -20.47
N ALA A 24 -16.18 -17.10 -20.47
CA ALA A 24 -15.63 -15.75 -20.35
C ALA A 24 -15.29 -15.10 -21.71
N ASP A 25 -15.49 -15.82 -22.82
CA ASP A 25 -15.19 -15.32 -24.16
C ASP A 25 -16.25 -14.31 -24.66
N ALA A 26 -15.97 -13.69 -25.82
CA ALA A 26 -16.88 -12.71 -26.41
C ALA A 26 -18.24 -13.35 -26.75
N GLY A 27 -19.30 -12.88 -26.10
CA GLY A 27 -20.64 -13.47 -26.21
C GLY A 27 -20.92 -14.61 -25.22
N GLY A 28 -20.01 -14.82 -24.26
CA GLY A 28 -20.11 -15.84 -23.21
C GLY A 28 -21.21 -15.56 -22.17
N THR A 29 -21.07 -16.15 -20.99
CA THR A 29 -22.10 -16.18 -19.96
C THR A 29 -22.42 -14.77 -19.45
N THR A 30 -23.65 -14.33 -19.67
CA THR A 30 -24.20 -13.09 -19.12
C THR A 30 -24.89 -13.35 -17.77
N LEU A 31 -25.15 -12.30 -16.99
CA LEU A 31 -25.92 -12.43 -15.74
C LEU A 31 -27.33 -12.99 -16.01
N THR A 32 -27.95 -12.60 -17.13
CA THR A 32 -29.27 -13.09 -17.56
C THR A 32 -29.23 -14.57 -17.92
N SER A 33 -28.25 -15.01 -18.70
CA SER A 33 -28.12 -16.43 -19.05
C SER A 33 -27.75 -17.27 -17.83
N LEU A 34 -26.87 -16.77 -16.94
CA LEU A 34 -26.55 -17.42 -15.69
C LEU A 34 -27.78 -17.59 -14.78
N SER A 35 -28.61 -16.55 -14.68
CA SER A 35 -29.88 -16.63 -13.93
C SER A 35 -30.83 -17.67 -14.54
N ALA A 36 -30.89 -17.78 -15.87
CA ALA A 36 -31.69 -18.79 -16.54
C ALA A 36 -31.17 -20.21 -16.29
N ASP A 37 -29.84 -20.42 -16.35
CA ASP A 37 -29.20 -21.71 -16.10
C ASP A 37 -29.41 -22.16 -14.64
N ILE A 38 -29.35 -21.24 -13.68
CA ILE A 38 -29.65 -21.55 -12.26
C ILE A 38 -31.14 -21.88 -12.08
N ASN A 39 -32.04 -21.15 -12.75
CA ASN A 39 -33.48 -21.44 -12.71
C ASN A 39 -33.85 -22.78 -13.35
N ALA A 40 -32.97 -23.38 -14.15
CA ALA A 40 -33.15 -24.74 -14.67
C ALA A 40 -32.80 -25.84 -13.64
N VAL A 41 -32.14 -25.48 -12.53
CA VAL A 41 -31.84 -26.39 -11.42
C VAL A 41 -33.07 -26.51 -10.52
N ALA A 42 -33.51 -27.74 -10.26
CA ALA A 42 -34.71 -27.97 -9.45
C ALA A 42 -34.53 -27.51 -7.98
N ASN A 43 -35.60 -26.93 -7.41
CA ASN A 43 -35.71 -26.48 -6.02
C ASN A 43 -34.83 -25.28 -5.62
N ILE A 44 -34.30 -24.55 -6.60
CA ILE A 44 -33.65 -23.25 -6.40
C ILE A 44 -34.12 -22.27 -7.47
N GLY A 45 -34.02 -20.98 -7.16
CA GLY A 45 -34.31 -19.90 -8.10
C GLY A 45 -33.26 -18.80 -8.04
N ALA A 46 -32.98 -18.20 -9.19
CA ALA A 46 -32.16 -17.01 -9.32
C ALA A 46 -32.96 -15.84 -9.89
N SER A 47 -32.68 -14.65 -9.36
CA SER A 47 -33.21 -13.39 -9.85
C SER A 47 -32.11 -12.34 -9.89
N ILE A 48 -32.24 -11.37 -10.80
CA ILE A 48 -31.35 -10.21 -10.87
C ILE A 48 -32.02 -9.06 -10.12
N THR A 49 -31.30 -8.49 -9.15
CA THR A 49 -31.77 -7.37 -8.35
C THR A 49 -31.65 -6.06 -9.13
N THR A 50 -32.25 -4.99 -8.59
CA THR A 50 -32.12 -3.63 -9.16
C THR A 50 -30.69 -3.11 -9.18
N ASP A 51 -29.81 -3.68 -8.35
CA ASP A 51 -28.41 -3.29 -8.22
C ASP A 51 -27.49 -4.12 -9.13
N ASN A 52 -28.06 -4.84 -10.11
CA ASN A 52 -27.37 -5.75 -11.01
C ASN A 52 -26.61 -6.88 -10.29
N THR A 53 -27.07 -7.27 -9.10
CA THR A 53 -26.54 -8.44 -8.39
C THR A 53 -27.45 -9.64 -8.63
N ILE A 54 -26.89 -10.84 -8.61
CA ILE A 54 -27.67 -12.06 -8.64
C ILE A 54 -28.05 -12.48 -7.22
N LYS A 55 -29.33 -12.75 -7.01
CA LYS A 55 -29.87 -13.33 -5.78
C LYS A 55 -30.30 -14.75 -6.08
N ILE A 56 -29.83 -15.70 -5.28
CA ILE A 56 -30.14 -17.12 -5.41
C ILE A 56 -30.82 -17.55 -4.11
N ASP A 57 -32.03 -18.09 -4.23
CA ASP A 57 -32.83 -18.58 -3.10
C ASP A 57 -33.16 -20.06 -3.33
N ALA A 58 -33.25 -20.83 -2.25
CA ALA A 58 -33.78 -22.19 -2.28
C ALA A 58 -35.31 -22.17 -2.12
N ASP A 59 -35.99 -23.15 -2.71
CA ASP A 59 -37.39 -23.40 -2.40
C ASP A 59 -37.55 -23.85 -0.94
N SER A 60 -38.75 -23.66 -0.38
CA SER A 60 -39.05 -24.03 1.00
C SER A 60 -38.74 -25.51 1.29
N GLY A 61 -37.93 -25.78 2.31
CA GLY A 61 -37.51 -27.13 2.68
C GLY A 61 -36.23 -27.62 2.00
N PHE A 62 -35.61 -26.77 1.18
CA PHE A 62 -34.33 -27.05 0.53
C PHE A 62 -33.26 -26.03 0.92
N THR A 63 -32.02 -26.42 0.78
CA THR A 63 -30.85 -25.54 0.82
C THR A 63 -29.93 -25.87 -0.36
N PHE A 64 -28.95 -25.02 -0.64
CA PHE A 64 -27.98 -25.28 -1.69
C PHE A 64 -26.59 -24.88 -1.24
N ALA A 65 -25.59 -25.43 -1.94
CA ALA A 65 -24.20 -25.04 -1.77
C ALA A 65 -23.45 -25.13 -3.10
N PHE A 66 -22.32 -24.44 -3.18
CA PHE A 66 -21.45 -24.44 -4.34
C PHE A 66 -20.17 -25.24 -4.07
N SER A 67 -19.64 -25.88 -5.10
CA SER A 67 -18.28 -26.43 -5.09
C SER A 67 -17.62 -26.28 -6.46
N ASP A 68 -16.32 -26.58 -6.54
CA ASP A 68 -15.55 -26.68 -7.79
C ASP A 68 -15.78 -25.49 -8.74
N ASP A 69 -15.62 -24.27 -8.23
CA ASP A 69 -15.59 -23.06 -9.06
C ASP A 69 -14.20 -22.90 -9.69
N THR A 70 -14.03 -23.46 -10.88
CA THR A 70 -12.83 -23.27 -11.70
C THR A 70 -12.85 -21.97 -12.53
N SER A 71 -13.96 -21.24 -12.50
CA SER A 71 -14.19 -20.02 -13.32
C SER A 71 -13.96 -18.72 -12.54
N ASN A 72 -13.83 -18.78 -11.21
CA ASN A 72 -13.82 -17.63 -10.31
C ASN A 72 -15.08 -16.76 -10.40
N ALA A 73 -16.18 -17.31 -10.93
CA ALA A 73 -17.41 -16.58 -11.14
C ALA A 73 -18.09 -16.23 -9.80
N LEU A 74 -18.03 -17.13 -8.81
CA LEU A 74 -18.62 -16.86 -7.49
C LEU A 74 -17.89 -15.71 -6.80
N ALA A 75 -16.56 -15.70 -6.86
CA ALA A 75 -15.76 -14.62 -6.30
C ALA A 75 -16.04 -13.27 -6.98
N THR A 76 -16.16 -13.27 -8.31
CA THR A 76 -16.47 -12.07 -9.11
C THR A 76 -17.86 -11.53 -8.82
N LEU A 77 -18.84 -12.42 -8.59
CA LEU A 77 -20.22 -12.06 -8.25
C LEU A 77 -20.42 -11.74 -6.76
N GLY A 78 -19.36 -11.85 -5.94
CA GLY A 78 -19.44 -11.62 -4.49
C GLY A 78 -20.20 -12.71 -3.73
N ILE A 79 -20.38 -13.89 -4.32
CA ILE A 79 -21.08 -15.02 -3.70
C ILE A 79 -20.08 -15.79 -2.84
N ASN A 80 -20.40 -15.92 -1.54
CA ASN A 80 -19.60 -16.65 -0.56
C ASN A 80 -18.13 -16.18 -0.48
N THR A 81 -17.88 -14.88 -0.69
CA THR A 81 -16.54 -14.30 -0.57
C THR A 81 -16.20 -13.95 0.87
N PHE A 82 -14.97 -14.26 1.28
CA PHE A 82 -14.47 -13.89 2.61
C PHE A 82 -14.14 -12.39 2.69
N PHE A 83 -13.54 -11.86 1.63
CA PHE A 83 -13.20 -10.45 1.51
C PHE A 83 -14.13 -9.73 0.52
N SER A 84 -14.34 -8.45 0.76
CA SER A 84 -14.93 -7.47 -0.16
C SER A 84 -13.87 -6.45 -0.59
N GLY A 85 -14.16 -5.69 -1.63
CA GLY A 85 -13.21 -4.74 -2.22
C GLY A 85 -12.48 -5.32 -3.44
N SER A 86 -11.73 -4.46 -4.11
CA SER A 86 -11.08 -4.75 -5.40
C SER A 86 -9.63 -4.26 -5.49
N SER A 87 -9.15 -3.60 -4.44
CA SER A 87 -7.83 -2.98 -4.36
C SER A 87 -7.29 -3.07 -2.94
N ALA A 88 -5.98 -2.89 -2.77
CA ALA A 88 -5.37 -2.83 -1.45
C ALA A 88 -5.94 -1.71 -0.55
N GLY A 89 -6.52 -0.65 -1.12
CA GLY A 89 -7.08 0.47 -0.37
C GLY A 89 -8.53 0.27 0.11
N ASN A 90 -9.27 -0.67 -0.46
CA ASN A 90 -10.68 -0.93 -0.12
C ASN A 90 -10.97 -2.40 0.24
N ILE A 91 -9.93 -3.23 0.37
CA ILE A 91 -10.09 -4.60 0.84
C ILE A 91 -10.60 -4.59 2.29
N ALA A 92 -11.64 -5.38 2.56
CA ALA A 92 -12.25 -5.52 3.87
C ALA A 92 -12.79 -6.94 4.04
N VAL A 93 -13.08 -7.35 5.29
CA VAL A 93 -13.87 -8.57 5.53
C VAL A 93 -15.30 -8.29 5.08
N ASN A 94 -15.92 -9.25 4.38
CA ASN A 94 -17.28 -9.11 3.89
C ASN A 94 -18.25 -8.83 5.06
N ASP A 95 -19.05 -7.76 4.96
CA ASP A 95 -19.98 -7.33 6.02
C ASP A 95 -20.96 -8.44 6.44
N ARG A 96 -21.30 -9.37 5.54
CA ARG A 96 -22.15 -10.52 5.86
C ARG A 96 -21.53 -11.38 6.96
N ILE A 97 -20.21 -11.59 6.92
CA ILE A 97 -19.46 -12.33 7.95
C ILE A 97 -19.44 -11.54 9.27
N GLY A 98 -19.31 -10.21 9.20
CA GLY A 98 -19.38 -9.35 10.38
C GLY A 98 -20.75 -9.42 11.07
N SER A 99 -21.83 -9.57 10.30
CA SER A 99 -23.20 -9.68 10.82
C SER A 99 -23.60 -11.08 11.28
N ASP A 100 -23.03 -12.12 10.65
CA ASP A 100 -23.31 -13.53 10.96
C ASP A 100 -22.07 -14.38 10.73
N ILE A 101 -21.43 -14.81 11.81
CA ILE A 101 -20.25 -15.66 11.76
C ILE A 101 -20.53 -17.04 11.17
N ASN A 102 -21.80 -17.49 11.18
CA ASN A 102 -22.19 -18.76 10.55
C ASN A 102 -22.19 -18.68 9.02
N ALA A 103 -22.00 -17.49 8.44
CA ALA A 103 -21.79 -17.32 7.01
C ALA A 103 -20.39 -17.81 6.56
N ILE A 104 -19.48 -18.08 7.48
CA ILE A 104 -18.17 -18.67 7.15
C ILE A 104 -18.35 -20.16 6.87
N THR A 105 -18.19 -20.54 5.61
CA THR A 105 -18.20 -21.94 5.20
C THR A 105 -16.85 -22.60 5.51
N ALA A 106 -16.71 -23.23 6.68
CA ALA A 106 -15.44 -23.87 7.09
C ALA A 106 -15.20 -25.26 6.46
N ALA A 107 -16.27 -25.95 6.07
CA ALA A 107 -16.23 -27.29 5.48
C ALA A 107 -16.07 -27.25 3.96
N MET A 108 -15.62 -28.36 3.37
CA MET A 108 -15.65 -28.57 1.92
C MET A 108 -16.63 -29.68 1.57
N ILE A 109 -17.32 -29.55 0.44
CA ILE A 109 -18.22 -30.58 -0.08
C ILE A 109 -17.37 -31.70 -0.70
N ASN A 110 -17.64 -32.94 -0.32
CA ASN A 110 -16.97 -34.11 -0.89
C ASN A 110 -17.49 -34.41 -2.30
N ALA A 111 -16.81 -35.29 -3.03
CA ALA A 111 -17.19 -35.67 -4.40
C ALA A 111 -18.61 -36.28 -4.51
N ASP A 112 -19.13 -36.84 -3.42
CA ASP A 112 -20.49 -37.40 -3.31
C ASP A 112 -21.54 -36.39 -2.82
N GLY A 113 -21.15 -35.14 -2.59
CA GLY A 113 -22.02 -34.07 -2.09
C GLY A 113 -22.16 -34.03 -0.57
N SER A 114 -21.58 -34.99 0.16
CA SER A 114 -21.62 -34.98 1.62
C SER A 114 -20.69 -33.91 2.20
N PHE A 115 -21.00 -33.45 3.40
CA PHE A 115 -20.12 -32.63 4.23
C PHE A 115 -20.34 -33.03 5.69
N ALA A 116 -19.29 -32.94 6.52
CA ALA A 116 -19.35 -33.38 7.91
C ALA A 116 -19.38 -32.17 8.85
N ALA A 117 -20.17 -32.28 9.92
CA ALA A 117 -20.07 -31.34 11.03
C ALA A 117 -18.67 -31.43 11.65
N GLY A 118 -18.00 -30.29 11.80
CA GLY A 118 -16.62 -30.21 12.29
C GLY A 118 -15.54 -30.30 11.21
N ASP A 119 -15.90 -30.46 9.93
CA ASP A 119 -14.95 -30.31 8.83
C ASP A 119 -14.47 -28.85 8.73
N ASN A 120 -13.15 -28.67 8.78
CA ASN A 120 -12.47 -27.38 8.73
C ASN A 120 -11.51 -27.25 7.55
N ARG A 121 -11.59 -28.14 6.54
CA ARG A 121 -10.68 -28.14 5.38
C ARG A 121 -10.66 -26.80 4.64
N ASN A 122 -11.80 -26.13 4.49
CA ASN A 122 -11.83 -24.81 3.83
C ASN A 122 -11.17 -23.73 4.69
N ALA A 123 -11.37 -23.77 6.01
CA ALA A 123 -10.70 -22.85 6.92
C ALA A 123 -9.17 -23.05 6.93
N MET A 124 -8.71 -24.31 6.88
CA MET A 124 -7.28 -24.63 6.72
C MET A 124 -6.76 -24.13 5.36
N ALA A 125 -7.49 -24.36 4.28
CA ALA A 125 -7.10 -23.88 2.95
C ALA A 125 -6.97 -22.35 2.89
N VAL A 126 -7.86 -21.60 3.58
CA VAL A 126 -7.74 -20.14 3.72
C VAL A 126 -6.49 -19.77 4.53
N SER A 127 -6.18 -20.48 5.62
CA SER A 127 -4.95 -20.26 6.39
C SER A 127 -3.70 -20.53 5.55
N ASP A 128 -3.73 -21.58 4.72
CA ASP A 128 -2.60 -21.99 3.89
C ASP A 128 -2.34 -21.02 2.71
N LEU A 129 -3.27 -20.11 2.40
CA LEU A 129 -3.07 -19.07 1.38
C LEU A 129 -1.86 -18.18 1.67
N GLN A 130 -1.46 -18.01 2.94
CA GLN A 130 -0.27 -17.23 3.27
C GLN A 130 1.01 -17.84 2.70
N TYR A 131 1.04 -19.18 2.58
CA TYR A 131 2.15 -19.96 2.07
C TYR A 131 2.01 -20.28 0.58
N ALA A 132 0.82 -20.07 0.01
CA ALA A 132 0.56 -20.33 -1.40
C ALA A 132 1.38 -19.37 -2.29
N SER A 133 2.13 -19.94 -3.23
CA SER A 133 2.90 -19.17 -4.20
C SER A 133 1.98 -18.59 -5.27
N GLN A 134 1.93 -17.27 -5.37
CA GLN A 134 1.10 -16.54 -6.33
C GLN A 134 1.96 -15.59 -7.16
N SER A 135 1.52 -15.31 -8.39
CA SER A 135 2.09 -14.24 -9.22
C SER A 135 1.58 -12.90 -8.69
N ILE A 136 2.47 -12.09 -8.13
CA ILE A 136 2.16 -10.79 -7.52
C ILE A 136 2.72 -9.70 -8.43
N SER A 137 1.83 -8.84 -8.95
CA SER A 137 2.24 -7.66 -9.72
C SER A 137 3.09 -6.72 -8.85
N ARG A 138 4.22 -6.28 -9.39
CA ARG A 138 5.15 -5.36 -8.73
C ARG A 138 5.43 -4.18 -9.64
N TRP A 139 5.22 -2.99 -9.12
CA TRP A 139 5.52 -1.74 -9.80
C TRP A 139 6.87 -1.21 -9.33
N THR A 140 7.75 -0.92 -10.28
CA THR A 140 9.01 -0.22 -10.03
C THR A 140 8.88 1.21 -10.57
N CYS A 141 9.03 2.19 -9.67
CA CYS A 141 9.03 3.59 -10.04
C CYS A 141 10.48 4.08 -10.19
N ASP A 142 10.88 4.44 -11.40
CA ASP A 142 12.20 4.99 -11.71
C ASP A 142 12.03 6.36 -12.39
N ARG A 143 12.70 7.39 -11.83
CA ARG A 143 12.57 8.78 -12.30
C ARG A 143 13.28 9.03 -13.64
N ILE A 144 14.27 8.23 -13.99
CA ILE A 144 15.11 8.36 -15.19
C ILE A 144 14.57 7.46 -16.30
N ASN A 145 14.28 6.19 -15.98
CA ASN A 145 13.92 5.16 -16.95
C ASN A 145 12.41 4.97 -17.11
N GLY A 146 11.60 5.64 -16.29
CA GLY A 146 10.15 5.51 -16.28
C GLY A 146 9.66 4.35 -15.42
N ASN A 147 8.34 4.33 -15.17
CA ASN A 147 7.72 3.28 -14.36
C ASN A 147 7.61 1.99 -15.16
N SER A 148 7.95 0.87 -14.52
CA SER A 148 7.87 -0.46 -15.10
C SER A 148 6.95 -1.35 -14.27
N GLU A 149 6.07 -2.08 -14.94
CA GLU A 149 5.33 -3.19 -14.33
C GLU A 149 6.11 -4.49 -14.50
N GLY A 150 6.20 -5.27 -13.43
CA GLY A 150 6.70 -6.63 -13.46
C GLY A 150 5.82 -7.54 -12.60
N SER A 151 6.20 -8.80 -12.52
CA SER A 151 5.60 -9.75 -11.57
C SER A 151 6.69 -10.54 -10.86
N ILE A 152 6.39 -10.98 -9.65
CA ILE A 152 7.18 -11.94 -8.89
C ILE A 152 6.29 -13.10 -8.47
N THR A 153 6.77 -14.32 -8.63
CA THR A 153 6.09 -15.51 -8.10
C THR A 153 6.71 -15.88 -6.77
N THR A 154 5.94 -15.75 -5.69
CA THR A 154 6.38 -16.05 -4.32
C THR A 154 5.17 -16.24 -3.39
N SER A 155 5.39 -16.68 -2.15
CA SER A 155 4.32 -16.75 -1.16
C SER A 155 3.93 -15.35 -0.68
N LEU A 156 2.70 -15.19 -0.20
CA LEU A 156 2.24 -13.90 0.31
C LEU A 156 3.05 -13.48 1.55
N GLU A 157 3.44 -14.44 2.38
CA GLU A 157 4.30 -14.23 3.54
C GLU A 157 5.70 -13.75 3.16
N ASP A 158 6.36 -14.40 2.21
CA ASP A 158 7.70 -14.01 1.75
C ASP A 158 7.69 -12.62 1.10
N TYR A 159 6.66 -12.35 0.28
CA TYR A 159 6.49 -11.03 -0.34
C TYR A 159 6.35 -9.93 0.72
N TYR A 160 5.50 -10.15 1.72
CA TYR A 160 5.31 -9.20 2.81
C TYR A 160 6.60 -8.95 3.59
N HIS A 161 7.33 -10.01 3.98
CA HIS A 161 8.62 -9.88 4.66
C HIS A 161 9.65 -9.14 3.82
N SER A 162 9.74 -9.44 2.51
CA SER A 162 10.64 -8.76 1.59
C SER A 162 10.31 -7.27 1.45
N MET A 163 9.02 -6.94 1.34
CA MET A 163 8.53 -5.56 1.25
C MET A 163 8.88 -4.75 2.50
N VAL A 164 8.53 -5.26 3.68
CA VAL A 164 8.84 -4.60 4.96
C VAL A 164 10.35 -4.47 5.15
N GLY A 165 11.12 -5.51 4.82
CA GLY A 165 12.58 -5.49 4.87
C GLY A 165 13.19 -4.42 3.96
N SER A 166 12.70 -4.30 2.72
CA SER A 166 13.17 -3.28 1.77
C SER A 166 12.87 -1.85 2.25
N ILE A 167 11.68 -1.62 2.82
CA ILE A 167 11.33 -0.33 3.44
C ILE A 167 12.27 -0.03 4.60
N GLY A 168 12.55 -1.01 5.47
CA GLY A 168 13.46 -0.87 6.59
C GLY A 168 14.89 -0.49 6.16
N ILE A 169 15.44 -1.19 5.18
CA ILE A 169 16.77 -0.91 4.62
C ILE A 169 16.81 0.49 4.00
N THR A 170 15.80 0.85 3.21
CA THR A 170 15.71 2.16 2.57
C THR A 170 15.63 3.29 3.60
N SER A 171 14.79 3.13 4.63
CA SER A 171 14.65 4.10 5.71
C SER A 171 15.95 4.27 6.49
N ALA A 172 16.66 3.18 6.79
CA ALA A 172 17.94 3.24 7.48
C ALA A 172 19.01 3.95 6.62
N GLY A 173 19.03 3.67 5.32
CA GLY A 173 19.90 4.36 4.36
C GLY A 173 19.65 5.87 4.35
N ILE A 174 18.40 6.30 4.18
CA ILE A 174 18.02 7.72 4.18
C ILE A 174 18.38 8.41 5.49
N SER A 175 18.19 7.75 6.63
CA SER A 175 18.55 8.31 7.94
C SER A 175 20.07 8.53 8.07
N ASN A 176 20.86 7.56 7.62
CA ASN A 176 22.32 7.67 7.64
C ASN A 176 22.81 8.77 6.68
N ASP A 177 22.26 8.83 5.47
CA ASP A 177 22.59 9.86 4.48
C ASP A 177 22.21 11.26 4.98
N THR A 178 21.07 11.38 5.66
CA THR A 178 20.64 12.65 6.26
C THR A 178 21.64 13.11 7.33
N SER A 179 22.00 12.23 8.27
CA SER A 179 23.00 12.51 9.30
C SER A 179 24.35 12.89 8.72
N PHE A 180 24.81 12.17 7.69
CA PHE A 180 26.05 12.48 6.98
C PHE A 180 25.99 13.87 6.33
N ASN A 181 24.90 14.20 5.65
CA ASN A 181 24.71 15.50 5.00
C ASN A 181 24.64 16.65 6.02
N GLU A 182 24.02 16.45 7.19
CA GLU A 182 24.00 17.44 8.27
C GLU A 182 25.42 17.75 8.77
N VAL A 183 26.24 16.72 8.98
CA VAL A 183 27.66 16.88 9.36
C VAL A 183 28.43 17.61 8.27
N MET A 184 28.22 17.24 7.00
CA MET A 184 28.88 17.89 5.86
C MET A 184 28.51 19.37 5.77
N VAL A 185 27.23 19.72 5.93
CA VAL A 185 26.76 21.11 5.94
C VAL A 185 27.37 21.89 7.10
N SER A 186 27.42 21.32 8.30
CA SER A 186 28.10 21.94 9.44
C SER A 186 29.57 22.22 9.14
N LYS A 187 30.30 21.27 8.56
CA LYS A 187 31.72 21.46 8.20
C LYS A 187 31.93 22.50 7.12
N LEU A 188 31.06 22.56 6.12
CA LEU A 188 31.11 23.61 5.11
C LEU A 188 30.79 24.98 5.70
N SER A 189 29.87 25.05 6.68
CA SER A 189 29.62 26.30 7.43
C SER A 189 30.84 26.72 8.23
N ASP A 190 31.48 25.79 8.96
CA ASP A 190 32.71 26.07 9.74
C ASP A 190 33.83 26.62 8.83
N ILE A 191 34.01 26.04 7.64
CA ILE A 191 35.00 26.50 6.65
C ILE A 191 34.64 27.89 6.11
N ARG A 192 33.37 28.09 5.74
CA ARG A 192 32.88 29.39 5.26
C ARG A 192 33.13 30.46 6.31
N ASP A 193 32.82 30.18 7.56
CA ASP A 193 33.01 31.10 8.67
C ASP A 193 34.50 31.30 8.95
N GLY A 194 35.36 30.27 8.85
CA GLY A 194 36.80 30.46 8.96
C GLY A 194 37.43 31.39 7.91
N ILE A 195 36.84 31.49 6.71
CA ILE A 195 37.33 32.36 5.62
C ILE A 195 36.66 33.74 5.65
N SER A 196 35.35 33.77 5.90
CA SER A 196 34.51 34.96 5.71
C SER A 196 34.05 35.59 7.02
N ALA A 197 34.21 34.91 8.16
CA ALA A 197 33.92 35.52 9.44
C ALA A 197 35.01 36.53 9.76
N VAL A 198 34.55 37.73 10.06
CA VAL A 198 35.40 38.83 10.49
C VAL A 198 35.65 38.66 11.99
N SER A 199 36.92 38.66 12.39
CA SER A 199 37.28 38.62 13.80
C SER A 199 37.04 39.99 14.43
N LEU A 200 36.10 40.08 15.37
CA LEU A 200 35.76 41.32 16.09
C LEU A 200 36.98 41.91 16.83
N ASP A 201 37.88 41.05 17.30
CA ASP A 201 39.12 41.47 17.97
C ASP A 201 40.14 42.04 16.98
N GLU A 202 40.21 41.49 15.75
CA GLU A 202 41.07 42.00 14.69
C GLU A 202 40.55 43.34 14.14
N GLU A 203 39.23 43.45 13.94
CA GLU A 203 38.56 44.71 13.58
C GLU A 203 38.73 45.76 14.69
N MET A 204 38.60 45.38 15.97
CA MET A 204 38.83 46.29 17.09
C MET A 204 40.29 46.76 17.14
N THR A 205 41.25 45.86 16.90
CA THR A 205 42.68 46.21 16.84
C THR A 205 42.96 47.16 15.67
N ASN A 206 42.40 46.88 14.49
CA ASN A 206 42.50 47.75 13.33
C ASN A 206 41.84 49.11 13.59
N LEU A 207 40.69 49.13 14.25
CA LEU A 207 39.97 50.35 14.62
C LEU A 207 40.78 51.20 15.61
N ILE A 208 41.38 50.60 16.64
CA ILE A 208 42.28 51.29 17.58
C ILE A 208 43.50 51.84 16.84
N LYS A 209 44.09 51.05 15.93
CA LYS A 209 45.22 51.48 15.09
C LYS A 209 44.85 52.68 14.22
N PHE A 210 43.69 52.66 13.57
CA PHE A 210 43.20 53.79 12.78
C PHE A 210 42.88 55.02 13.64
N GLN A 211 42.33 54.85 14.84
CA GLN A 211 42.13 55.95 15.79
C GLN A 211 43.45 56.58 16.23
N GLN A 212 44.46 55.78 16.56
CA GLN A 212 45.79 56.28 16.92
C GLN A 212 46.47 56.98 15.74
N ALA A 213 46.38 56.40 14.54
CA ALA A 213 46.93 57.01 13.33
C ALA A 213 46.24 58.36 13.03
N TYR A 214 44.92 58.45 13.19
CA TYR A 214 44.16 59.69 13.04
C TYR A 214 44.58 60.75 14.08
N ALA A 215 44.70 60.37 15.35
CA ALA A 215 45.15 61.27 16.40
C ALA A 215 46.60 61.77 16.15
N ALA A 216 47.48 60.90 15.67
CA ALA A 216 48.84 61.26 15.29
C ALA A 216 48.87 62.22 14.08
N ALA A 217 48.05 61.96 13.05
CA ALA A 217 47.92 62.83 11.89
C ALA A 217 47.35 64.21 12.27
N ALA A 218 46.30 64.25 13.10
CA ALA A 218 45.73 65.50 13.62
C ALA A 218 46.75 66.29 14.44
N LYS A 219 47.58 65.62 15.24
CA LYS A 219 48.66 66.26 15.99
C LYS A 219 49.74 66.81 15.07
N LEU A 220 50.16 66.07 14.04
CA LEU A 220 51.11 66.56 13.03
C LEU A 220 50.59 67.78 12.27
N ILE A 221 49.30 67.79 11.91
CA ILE A 221 48.65 68.95 11.30
C ILE A 221 48.65 70.13 12.27
N GLY A 222 48.26 69.91 13.53
CA GLY A 222 48.31 70.96 14.55
C GLY A 222 49.71 71.54 14.74
N THR A 223 50.75 70.70 14.81
CA THR A 223 52.14 71.19 14.89
C THR A 223 52.56 71.92 13.62
N ALA A 224 52.11 71.48 12.44
CA ALA A 224 52.39 72.16 11.18
C ALA A 224 51.70 73.52 11.10
N ASP A 225 50.45 73.63 11.56
CA ASP A 225 49.71 74.89 11.69
C ASP A 225 50.41 75.83 12.68
N GLU A 226 50.85 75.34 13.84
CA GLU A 226 51.65 76.14 14.80
C GLU A 226 52.98 76.62 14.20
N MET A 227 53.66 75.78 13.42
CA MET A 227 54.86 76.17 12.68
C MET A 227 54.57 77.22 11.59
N LEU A 228 53.42 77.12 10.92
CA LEU A 228 52.97 78.09 9.92
C LEU A 228 52.63 79.45 10.56
N ASP A 229 51.90 79.44 11.67
CA ASP A 229 51.54 80.64 12.42
C ASP A 229 52.77 81.33 12.99
N THR A 230 53.73 80.58 13.54
CA THR A 230 55.00 81.16 14.00
C THR A 230 55.77 81.81 12.86
N LEU A 231 55.88 81.18 11.69
CA LEU A 231 56.51 81.78 10.50
C LEU A 231 55.79 83.05 10.03
N LEU A 232 54.45 83.10 10.09
CA LEU A 232 53.66 84.28 9.71
C LEU A 232 53.76 85.41 10.75
N SER A 233 53.94 85.09 12.03
CA SER A 233 54.05 86.08 13.12
C SER A 233 55.42 86.77 13.23
N VAL A 234 56.45 86.23 12.59
CA VAL A 234 57.84 86.77 12.59
C VAL A 234 58.02 87.86 11.51
N LYS A 235 56.96 88.59 11.18
CA LYS A 235 56.98 89.71 10.22
C LYS A 235 56.54 91.00 10.89
#